data_AF-A0A525VZI2-F1
#
_entry.id   AF-A0A525VZI2-F1
#
_cell.length_a   1.000
_cell.length_b   1.000
_cell.length_c   1.000
_cell.angle_alpha   90.00
_cell.angle_beta   90.00
_cell.angle_gamma   90.00
#
_symmetry.space_group_name_H-M   'P 1'
#
loop_
_entity.id
_entity.type
_entity.pdbx_description
1 polymer ?
#
loop_
_entity_poly.entity_id
_entity_poly.type
_entity_poly.pdbx_seq_one_letter_code
_entity_poly.pdbx_strand_id
1 'polypeptide(L)'
;MKPKDGFDAAMARVDHLLNLYDILHNTRTRQIRSDWATKFLDLMHWPKGEAIVRVDGKDKNSLLILRPQLKLDHTRFSHDYLSELLRSAVVATVSALDRYVHDLVLHHSWSLLSRPEKAIPSELKKLSLPILASKNALEKLRGDPKARPGHLVKTALQTHLHRDHTFQRPADVAKAAQMLGVKDFLSEVAKQMPGSPDKGKVIESLNTIVNRRNQIVHEADMVRKTRAKKITLREIARSTAQEWCNWSRSLVETIDKVVDVSVTTTH
;
A
#
# COMPACT_ATOMS: atom_id res chain seq x y z
N MET A 1 -11.05 -7.36 14.05
CA MET A 1 -10.29 -6.34 13.32
C MET A 1 -11.13 -5.88 12.16
N LYS A 2 -11.41 -4.58 12.07
CA LYS A 2 -12.10 -3.99 10.93
C LYS A 2 -11.12 -3.95 9.73
N PRO A 3 -11.59 -4.01 8.48
CA PRO A 3 -10.72 -3.90 7.30
C PRO A 3 -9.80 -2.67 7.36
N LYS A 4 -10.33 -1.54 7.85
CA LYS A 4 -9.59 -0.28 7.99
C LYS A 4 -8.40 -0.37 8.96
N ASP A 5 -8.49 -1.13 10.05
CA ASP A 5 -7.39 -1.27 11.01
C ASP A 5 -6.13 -1.86 10.33
N GLY A 6 -6.31 -2.83 9.44
CA GLY A 6 -5.22 -3.45 8.68
C GLY A 6 -4.59 -2.49 7.66
N PHE A 7 -5.41 -1.66 7.03
CA PHE A 7 -4.96 -0.59 6.14
C PHE A 7 -4.14 0.46 6.89
N ASP A 8 -4.67 0.98 8.00
CA ASP A 8 -4.03 2.03 8.79
C ASP A 8 -2.68 1.55 9.35
N ALA A 9 -2.60 0.29 9.81
CA ALA A 9 -1.34 -0.33 10.23
C ALA A 9 -0.31 -0.46 9.08
N ALA A 10 -0.77 -0.70 7.85
CA ALA A 10 0.09 -0.71 6.67
C ALA A 10 0.55 0.71 6.30
N MET A 11 -0.35 1.70 6.37
CA MET A 11 -0.03 3.10 6.10
C MET A 11 0.93 3.71 7.12
N ALA A 12 0.93 3.25 8.38
CA ALA A 12 1.95 3.64 9.35
C ALA A 12 3.38 3.23 8.91
N ARG A 13 3.52 2.08 8.23
CA ARG A 13 4.80 1.67 7.62
C ARG A 13 5.15 2.52 6.40
N VAL A 14 4.15 2.92 5.61
CA VAL A 14 4.34 3.87 4.50
C VAL A 14 4.87 5.21 5.02
N ASP A 15 4.28 5.75 6.08
CA ASP A 15 4.76 6.99 6.72
C ASP A 15 6.18 6.83 7.24
N HIS A 16 6.49 5.67 7.84
CA HIS A 16 7.85 5.39 8.27
C HIS A 16 8.85 5.43 7.11
N LEU A 17 8.53 4.86 5.95
CA LEU A 17 9.40 4.91 4.76
C LEU A 17 9.60 6.35 4.24
N LEU A 18 8.53 7.16 4.21
CA LEU A 18 8.60 8.56 3.81
C LEU A 18 9.43 9.40 4.79
N ASN A 19 9.28 9.15 6.09
CA ASN A 19 10.07 9.79 7.14
C ASN A 19 11.53 9.35 7.10
N LEU A 20 11.81 8.07 6.87
CA LEU A 20 13.16 7.55 6.68
C LEU A 20 13.85 8.26 5.51
N TYR A 21 13.13 8.49 4.41
CA TYR A 21 13.66 9.28 3.31
C TYR A 21 14.04 10.69 3.78
N ASP A 22 13.15 11.40 4.48
CA ASP A 22 13.40 12.78 4.91
C ASP A 22 14.60 12.87 5.86
N ILE A 23 14.78 11.92 6.79
CA ILE A 23 15.88 11.94 7.76
C ILE A 23 17.20 11.37 7.21
N LEU A 24 17.17 10.52 6.19
CA LEU A 24 18.39 9.94 5.62
C LEU A 24 18.87 10.70 4.38
N HIS A 25 17.99 11.44 3.71
CA HIS A 25 18.32 12.15 2.48
C HIS A 25 19.32 13.27 2.75
N ASN A 26 20.53 13.07 2.24
CA ASN A 26 21.63 13.99 2.43
C ASN A 26 21.34 15.31 1.71
N THR A 27 21.11 16.36 2.50
CA THR A 27 20.92 17.72 1.99
C THR A 27 22.22 18.52 1.90
N ARG A 28 23.35 17.97 2.35
CA ARG A 28 24.64 18.64 2.26
C ARG A 28 25.17 18.67 0.83
N THR A 29 25.62 19.85 0.43
CA THR A 29 26.39 20.05 -0.80
C THR A 29 27.91 20.10 -0.55
N ARG A 30 28.34 20.22 0.71
CA ARG A 30 29.74 20.37 1.10
C ARG A 30 30.20 19.25 2.03
N GLN A 31 31.46 18.86 1.88
CA GLN A 31 32.12 17.94 2.80
C GLN A 31 32.13 18.47 4.23
N ILE A 32 32.41 17.57 5.18
CA ILE A 32 32.61 17.94 6.58
C ILE A 32 33.84 18.84 6.69
N ARG A 33 33.78 19.87 7.55
CA ARG A 33 34.96 20.69 7.82
C ARG A 33 35.95 19.88 8.66
N SER A 34 37.24 19.97 8.34
CA SER A 34 38.30 19.25 9.06
C SER A 34 38.34 19.59 10.54
N ASP A 35 38.19 20.87 10.90
CA ASP A 35 38.17 21.32 12.29
C ASP A 35 36.99 20.75 13.09
N TRP A 36 35.82 20.65 12.47
CA TRP A 36 34.65 20.00 13.08
C TRP A 36 34.89 18.50 13.27
N ALA A 37 35.45 17.83 12.27
CA ALA A 37 35.72 16.39 12.32
C ALA A 37 36.70 16.07 13.46
N THR A 38 37.81 16.82 13.58
CA THR A 38 38.78 16.64 14.67
C THR A 38 38.13 16.83 16.04
N LYS A 39 37.35 17.90 16.23
CA LYS A 39 36.65 18.15 17.49
C LYS A 39 35.62 17.05 17.82
N PHE A 40 34.93 16.53 16.82
CA PHE A 40 33.99 15.43 16.99
C PHE A 40 34.70 14.13 17.40
N LEU A 41 35.83 13.80 16.75
CA LEU A 41 36.64 12.62 17.11
C LEU A 41 37.17 12.74 18.54
N ASP A 42 37.66 13.93 18.92
CA ASP A 42 38.10 14.21 20.29
C ASP A 42 36.95 14.02 21.30
N LEU A 43 35.77 14.58 21.01
CA LEU A 43 34.58 14.45 21.87
C LEU A 43 34.14 12.98 22.04
N MET A 44 34.17 12.21 20.95
CA MET A 44 33.77 10.80 20.96
C MET A 44 34.87 9.87 21.46
N HIS A 45 36.06 10.38 21.76
CA HIS A 45 37.27 9.60 22.09
C HIS A 45 37.62 8.59 20.98
N TRP A 46 37.42 8.96 19.71
CA TRP A 46 37.78 8.16 18.54
C TRP A 46 39.21 8.48 18.07
N PRO A 47 39.90 7.57 17.35
CA PRO A 47 41.22 7.83 16.80
C PRO A 47 41.25 9.10 15.92
N LYS A 48 42.16 10.04 16.21
CA LYS A 48 42.21 11.36 15.55
C LYS A 48 42.47 11.31 14.04
N GLY A 49 43.05 10.22 13.54
CA GLY A 49 43.27 9.97 12.11
C GLY A 49 42.12 9.20 11.44
N GLU A 50 41.06 8.84 12.16
CA GLU A 50 39.93 8.11 11.59
C GLU A 50 39.11 9.04 10.71
N ALA A 51 39.01 8.72 9.42
CA ALA A 51 38.12 9.43 8.52
C ALA A 51 36.66 9.17 8.93
N ILE A 52 35.81 10.20 8.85
CA ILE A 52 34.38 10.10 9.08
C ILE A 52 33.61 10.79 7.96
N VAL A 53 32.44 10.24 7.63
CA VAL A 53 31.50 10.84 6.69
C VAL A 53 30.28 11.30 7.45
N ARG A 54 29.79 12.50 7.12
CA ARG A 54 28.60 13.09 7.73
C ARG A 54 27.50 13.24 6.69
N VAL A 55 26.32 12.75 7.03
CA VAL A 55 25.07 12.95 6.29
C VAL A 55 24.13 13.79 7.16
N ASP A 56 23.61 14.88 6.60
CA ASP A 56 22.58 15.69 7.27
C ASP A 56 21.25 15.46 6.55
N GLY A 57 20.24 15.03 7.29
CA GLY A 57 18.89 14.88 6.74
C GLY A 57 18.23 16.22 6.46
N LYS A 58 17.00 16.16 5.96
CA LYS A 58 16.18 17.33 5.66
C LYS A 58 16.01 18.23 6.88
N ASP A 59 16.10 19.54 6.65
CA ASP A 59 15.97 20.60 7.66
C ASP A 59 16.94 20.45 8.86
N LYS A 60 18.02 19.66 8.70
CA LYS A 60 18.99 19.31 9.76
C LYS A 60 18.34 18.58 10.95
N ASN A 61 17.21 17.91 10.74
CA ASN A 61 16.49 17.17 11.79
C ASN A 61 17.16 15.84 12.16
N SER A 62 18.21 15.45 11.45
CA SER A 62 18.98 14.24 11.69
C SER A 62 20.43 14.41 11.27
N LEU A 63 21.29 13.69 11.97
CA LEU A 63 22.72 13.61 11.73
C LEU A 63 23.13 12.14 11.73
N LEU A 64 23.74 11.69 10.64
CA LEU A 64 24.34 10.36 10.57
C LEU A 64 25.86 10.51 10.38
N ILE A 65 26.62 9.87 11.27
CA ILE A 65 28.07 9.78 11.19
C ILE A 65 28.43 8.35 10.79
N LEU A 66 29.09 8.22 9.64
CA LEU A 66 29.51 6.95 9.08
C LEU A 66 31.03 6.80 9.24
N ARG A 67 31.44 5.59 9.60
CA ARG A 67 32.84 5.20 9.52
C ARG A 67 33.11 4.51 8.17
N PRO A 68 34.21 4.84 7.46
CA PRO A 68 34.50 4.34 6.11
C PRO A 68 34.58 2.83 5.97
N GLN A 69 34.88 2.10 7.06
CA GLN A 69 35.00 0.65 7.06
C GLN A 69 33.67 -0.04 6.65
N LEU A 70 32.53 0.66 6.79
CA LEU A 70 31.21 0.17 6.36
C LEU A 70 31.01 0.18 4.83
N LYS A 71 31.96 0.73 4.06
CA LYS A 71 31.84 0.90 2.59
C LYS A 71 30.58 1.68 2.16
N LEU A 72 30.02 2.46 3.09
CA LEU A 72 28.94 3.41 2.86
C LEU A 72 29.54 4.81 2.81
N ASP A 73 29.13 5.58 1.81
CA ASP A 73 29.48 6.98 1.68
C ASP A 73 28.21 7.82 1.51
N HIS A 74 28.38 9.14 1.46
CA HIS A 74 27.28 10.09 1.31
C HIS A 74 26.47 9.91 0.01
N THR A 75 27.00 9.24 -1.02
CA THR A 75 26.29 9.00 -2.28
C THR A 75 25.20 7.94 -2.12
N ARG A 76 25.35 7.01 -1.16
CA ARG A 76 24.30 6.06 -0.78
C ARG A 76 23.10 6.71 -0.08
N PHE A 77 23.28 7.97 0.33
CA PHE A 77 22.26 8.78 0.97
C PHE A 77 21.80 9.95 0.06
N SER A 78 22.14 9.91 -1.23
CA SER A 78 21.61 10.85 -2.22
C SER A 78 20.20 10.44 -2.65
N HIS A 79 19.50 11.34 -3.34
CA HIS A 79 18.19 11.05 -3.93
C HIS A 79 18.21 9.81 -4.83
N ASP A 80 19.25 9.63 -5.65
CA ASP A 80 19.36 8.53 -6.61
C ASP A 80 19.22 7.16 -5.95
N TYR A 81 19.76 6.99 -4.74
CA TYR A 81 19.70 5.74 -4.01
C TYR A 81 18.54 5.71 -3.00
N LEU A 82 18.32 6.78 -2.24
CA LEU A 82 17.27 6.81 -1.22
C LEU A 82 15.85 6.91 -1.78
N SER A 83 15.70 7.32 -3.05
CA SER A 83 14.39 7.26 -3.71
C SER A 83 13.78 5.85 -3.74
N GLU A 84 14.56 4.79 -3.49
CA GLU A 84 14.04 3.44 -3.24
C GLU A 84 13.08 3.36 -2.04
N LEU A 85 13.25 4.20 -1.02
CA LEU A 85 12.30 4.31 0.09
C LEU A 85 10.97 4.88 -0.39
N LEU A 86 10.99 5.85 -1.30
CA LEU A 86 9.80 6.44 -1.90
C LEU A 86 9.10 5.43 -2.82
N ARG A 87 9.85 4.69 -3.64
CA ARG A 87 9.32 3.59 -4.46
C ARG A 87 8.65 2.54 -3.59
N SER A 88 9.31 2.13 -2.52
CA SER A 88 8.78 1.18 -1.54
C SER A 88 7.50 1.68 -0.88
N ALA A 89 7.43 2.98 -0.55
CA ALA A 89 6.22 3.60 0.01
C ALA A 89 5.04 3.51 -0.96
N VAL A 90 5.24 3.81 -2.24
CA VAL A 90 4.19 3.70 -3.27
C VAL A 90 3.72 2.26 -3.45
N VAL A 91 4.65 1.29 -3.50
CA VAL A 91 4.31 -0.14 -3.60
C VAL A 91 3.50 -0.58 -2.39
N ALA A 92 3.96 -0.23 -1.18
CA ALA A 92 3.28 -0.58 0.06
C ALA A 92 1.87 0.04 0.15
N THR A 93 1.67 1.25 -0.33
CA THR A 93 0.35 1.90 -0.40
C THR A 93 -0.63 1.12 -1.29
N VAL A 94 -0.21 0.72 -2.49
CA VAL A 94 -1.08 -0.06 -3.40
C VAL A 94 -1.35 -1.45 -2.83
N SER A 95 -0.37 -2.08 -2.19
CA SER A 95 -0.55 -3.34 -1.48
C SER A 95 -1.51 -3.21 -0.29
N ALA A 96 -1.47 -2.09 0.44
CA ALA A 96 -2.40 -1.81 1.52
C ALA A 96 -3.83 -1.66 1.01
N LEU A 97 -4.04 -0.93 -0.11
CA LEU A 97 -5.34 -0.81 -0.76
C LEU A 97 -5.89 -2.17 -1.18
N ASP A 98 -5.08 -2.99 -1.86
CA ASP A 98 -5.48 -4.33 -2.31
C ASP A 98 -5.93 -5.21 -1.14
N ARG A 99 -5.12 -5.25 -0.07
CA ARG A 99 -5.43 -5.99 1.16
C ARG A 99 -6.69 -5.48 1.83
N TYR A 100 -6.87 -4.16 1.90
CA TYR A 100 -8.07 -3.52 2.45
C TYR A 100 -9.33 -3.97 1.71
N VAL A 101 -9.32 -3.93 0.37
CA VAL A 101 -10.49 -4.33 -0.42
C VAL A 101 -10.79 -5.83 -0.27
N HIS A 102 -9.77 -6.68 -0.20
CA HIS A 102 -9.94 -8.10 0.14
C HIS A 102 -10.63 -8.30 1.49
N ASP A 103 -10.13 -7.61 2.52
CA ASP A 103 -10.72 -7.68 3.86
C ASP A 103 -12.13 -7.12 3.89
N LEU A 104 -12.41 -6.06 3.14
CA LEU A 104 -13.74 -5.47 3.01
C LEU A 104 -14.74 -6.47 2.40
N VAL A 105 -14.38 -7.08 1.27
CA VAL A 105 -15.23 -8.11 0.64
C VAL A 105 -15.47 -9.28 1.59
N LEU A 106 -14.43 -9.77 2.26
CA LEU A 106 -14.55 -10.88 3.21
C LEU A 106 -15.36 -10.53 4.47
N HIS A 107 -15.29 -9.29 4.92
CA HIS A 107 -16.00 -8.82 6.10
C HIS A 107 -17.50 -8.80 5.86
N HIS A 108 -17.96 -8.25 4.72
CA HIS A 108 -19.38 -8.09 4.43
C HIS A 108 -20.01 -9.27 3.69
N SER A 109 -19.26 -10.00 2.86
CA SER A 109 -19.79 -11.12 2.05
C SER A 109 -20.49 -12.18 2.89
N TRP A 110 -19.98 -12.50 4.09
CA TRP A 110 -20.60 -13.53 4.94
C TRP A 110 -22.01 -13.15 5.42
N SER A 111 -22.20 -11.88 5.77
CA SER A 111 -23.53 -11.34 6.14
C SER A 111 -24.48 -11.39 4.94
N LEU A 112 -23.99 -11.04 3.75
CA LEU A 112 -24.78 -11.07 2.51
C LEU A 112 -25.16 -12.50 2.09
N LEU A 113 -24.25 -13.47 2.21
CA LEU A 113 -24.50 -14.88 1.89
C LEU A 113 -25.50 -15.55 2.85
N SER A 114 -25.73 -14.96 4.02
CA SER A 114 -26.73 -15.45 4.99
C SER A 114 -28.15 -14.97 4.65
N ARG A 115 -28.33 -14.13 3.63
CA ARG A 115 -29.63 -13.59 3.19
C ARG A 115 -30.33 -14.54 2.22
N PRO A 116 -31.64 -14.38 1.97
CA PRO A 116 -32.34 -15.13 0.93
C PRO A 116 -31.64 -14.96 -0.43
N GLU A 117 -31.60 -16.03 -1.22
CA GLU A 117 -30.82 -16.07 -2.47
C GLU A 117 -31.14 -14.90 -3.42
N LYS A 118 -32.40 -14.47 -3.50
CA LYS A 118 -32.84 -13.33 -4.33
C LYS A 118 -32.21 -11.99 -3.92
N ALA A 119 -31.79 -11.85 -2.66
CA ALA A 119 -31.18 -10.66 -2.09
C ALA A 119 -29.64 -10.67 -2.15
N ILE A 120 -29.02 -11.78 -2.56
CA ILE A 120 -27.56 -11.88 -2.71
C ILE A 120 -27.14 -11.15 -4.00
N PRO A 121 -26.16 -10.22 -3.95
CA PRO A 121 -25.65 -9.54 -5.15
C PRO A 121 -25.18 -10.51 -6.23
N SER A 122 -25.49 -10.22 -7.49
CA SER A 122 -25.19 -11.10 -8.62
C SER A 122 -23.70 -11.37 -8.80
N GLU A 123 -22.83 -10.38 -8.57
CA GLU A 123 -21.38 -10.57 -8.61
C GLU A 123 -20.87 -11.47 -7.47
N LEU A 124 -21.50 -11.41 -6.28
CA LEU A 124 -21.15 -12.28 -5.17
C LEU A 124 -21.51 -13.75 -5.45
N LYS A 125 -22.64 -13.98 -6.12
CA LYS A 125 -23.07 -15.34 -6.54
C LYS A 125 -22.10 -16.00 -7.52
N LYS A 126 -21.31 -15.22 -8.27
CA LYS A 126 -20.33 -15.74 -9.24
C LYS A 126 -19.06 -16.27 -8.58
N LEU A 127 -18.86 -16.05 -7.28
CA LEU A 127 -17.69 -16.57 -6.59
C LEU A 127 -17.74 -18.09 -6.50
N SER A 128 -16.73 -18.75 -7.08
CA SER A 128 -16.55 -20.19 -6.99
C SER A 128 -15.93 -20.59 -5.66
N LEU A 129 -16.51 -21.61 -5.01
CA LEU A 129 -15.95 -22.23 -3.82
C LEU A 129 -15.31 -23.59 -4.18
N PRO A 130 -14.13 -23.91 -3.62
CA PRO A 130 -13.54 -25.24 -3.79
C PRO A 130 -14.49 -26.35 -3.32
N ILE A 131 -14.71 -27.36 -4.19
CA ILE A 131 -15.63 -28.49 -3.92
C ILE A 131 -15.30 -29.19 -2.61
N LEU A 132 -14.01 -29.40 -2.32
CA LEU A 132 -13.57 -30.08 -1.11
C LEU A 132 -13.94 -29.30 0.16
N ALA A 133 -13.84 -27.97 0.14
CA ALA A 133 -14.22 -27.13 1.28
C ALA A 133 -15.73 -27.21 1.53
N SER A 134 -16.53 -27.18 0.47
CA SER A 134 -17.99 -27.34 0.53
C SER A 134 -18.38 -28.73 1.04
N LYS A 135 -17.74 -29.80 0.55
CA LYS A 135 -17.97 -31.18 1.01
C LYS A 135 -17.67 -31.32 2.50
N ASN A 136 -16.51 -30.85 2.96
CA ASN A 136 -16.11 -30.94 4.36
C ASN A 136 -17.07 -30.16 5.28
N ALA A 137 -17.57 -29.01 4.82
CA ALA A 137 -18.56 -28.24 5.57
C ALA A 137 -19.90 -28.99 5.70
N LEU A 138 -20.37 -29.63 4.61
CA LEU A 138 -21.58 -30.44 4.61
C LEU A 138 -21.46 -31.70 5.48
N GLU A 139 -20.33 -32.40 5.43
CA GLU A 139 -20.09 -33.59 6.26
C GLU A 139 -20.11 -33.24 7.76
N LYS A 140 -19.55 -32.10 8.16
CA LYS A 140 -19.64 -31.63 9.55
C LYS A 140 -21.07 -31.33 9.99
N LEU A 141 -21.89 -30.74 9.12
CA LEU A 141 -23.31 -30.49 9.43
C LEU A 141 -24.13 -31.78 9.49
N ARG A 142 -23.79 -32.78 8.68
CA ARG A 142 -24.43 -34.10 8.75
C ARG A 142 -24.09 -34.84 10.04
N GLY A 143 -22.84 -34.74 10.51
CA GLY A 143 -22.39 -35.36 11.75
C GLY A 143 -22.89 -34.64 13.01
N ASP A 144 -23.00 -33.31 12.97
CA ASP A 144 -23.54 -32.49 14.04
C ASP A 144 -24.31 -31.28 13.46
N PRO A 145 -25.65 -31.26 13.52
CA PRO A 145 -26.46 -30.14 13.05
C PRO A 145 -26.20 -28.81 13.77
N LYS A 146 -25.57 -28.83 14.96
CA LYS A 146 -25.16 -27.62 15.69
C LYS A 146 -23.75 -27.16 15.33
N ALA A 147 -23.02 -27.92 14.50
CA ALA A 147 -21.70 -27.53 14.03
C ALA A 147 -21.77 -26.21 13.25
N ARG A 148 -20.72 -25.39 13.39
CA ARG A 148 -20.57 -24.10 12.69
C ARG A 148 -19.44 -24.19 11.67
N PRO A 149 -19.58 -24.96 10.57
CA PRO A 149 -18.51 -25.12 9.59
C PRO A 149 -18.28 -23.88 8.72
N GLY A 150 -19.02 -22.78 8.93
CA GLY A 150 -18.90 -21.55 8.14
C GLY A 150 -17.47 -20.99 8.09
N HIS A 151 -16.64 -21.25 9.12
CA HIS A 151 -15.22 -20.92 9.08
C HIS A 151 -14.47 -21.63 7.94
N LEU A 152 -14.77 -22.88 7.62
CA LEU A 152 -14.15 -23.61 6.50
C LEU A 152 -14.45 -22.94 5.16
N VAL A 153 -15.70 -22.53 4.96
CA VAL A 153 -16.15 -21.82 3.77
C VAL A 153 -15.50 -20.44 3.69
N LYS A 154 -15.48 -19.71 4.81
CA LYS A 154 -14.84 -18.38 4.90
C LYS A 154 -13.35 -18.44 4.59
N THR A 155 -12.62 -19.42 5.12
CA THR A 155 -11.20 -19.62 4.83
C THR A 155 -10.97 -19.97 3.36
N ALA A 156 -11.80 -20.86 2.79
CA ALA A 156 -11.70 -21.21 1.37
C ALA A 156 -12.00 -20.01 0.46
N LEU A 157 -13.02 -19.21 0.79
CA LEU A 157 -13.35 -17.97 0.11
C LEU A 157 -12.20 -16.97 0.19
N GLN A 158 -11.60 -16.81 1.38
CA GLN A 158 -10.43 -15.96 1.58
C GLN A 158 -9.26 -16.39 0.71
N THR A 159 -8.93 -17.68 0.67
CA THR A 159 -7.86 -18.21 -0.17
C THR A 159 -8.13 -17.97 -1.65
N HIS A 160 -9.36 -18.21 -2.10
CA HIS A 160 -9.76 -18.01 -3.50
C HIS A 160 -9.69 -16.53 -3.90
N LEU A 161 -10.21 -15.64 -3.06
CA LEU A 161 -10.14 -14.19 -3.31
C LEU A 161 -8.68 -13.74 -3.43
N HIS A 162 -7.82 -14.06 -2.47
CA HIS A 162 -6.41 -13.63 -2.51
C HIS A 162 -5.62 -14.19 -3.69
N ARG A 163 -5.94 -15.41 -4.15
CA ARG A 163 -5.21 -16.05 -5.25
C ARG A 163 -5.66 -15.54 -6.61
N ASP A 164 -6.97 -15.42 -6.79
CA ASP A 164 -7.57 -15.26 -8.12
C ASP A 164 -8.02 -13.82 -8.41
N HIS A 165 -7.98 -12.93 -7.41
CA HIS A 165 -8.37 -11.53 -7.53
C HIS A 165 -7.31 -10.57 -7.00
N THR A 166 -7.03 -9.54 -7.78
CA THR A 166 -6.29 -8.34 -7.35
C THR A 166 -7.20 -7.13 -7.46
N PHE A 167 -7.39 -6.41 -6.37
CA PHE A 167 -8.27 -5.25 -6.26
C PHE A 167 -7.48 -3.95 -6.22
N GLN A 168 -6.68 -3.74 -7.27
CA GLN A 168 -5.80 -2.57 -7.37
C GLN A 168 -6.34 -1.54 -8.37
N ARG A 169 -6.80 -1.99 -9.56
CA ARG A 169 -7.28 -1.08 -10.61
C ARG A 169 -8.71 -0.62 -10.33
N PRO A 170 -9.13 0.53 -10.88
CA PRO A 170 -10.48 1.05 -10.67
C PRO A 170 -11.60 0.05 -10.99
N ALA A 171 -11.45 -0.71 -12.08
CA ALA A 171 -12.43 -1.72 -12.48
C ALA A 171 -12.52 -2.87 -11.47
N ASP A 172 -11.39 -3.29 -10.92
CA ASP A 172 -11.33 -4.39 -9.96
C ASP A 172 -11.92 -3.95 -8.60
N VAL A 173 -11.58 -2.74 -8.15
CA VAL A 173 -12.17 -2.16 -6.92
C VAL A 173 -13.68 -1.96 -7.08
N ALA A 174 -14.14 -1.49 -8.25
CA ALA A 174 -15.57 -1.38 -8.53
C ALA A 174 -16.27 -2.76 -8.55
N LYS A 175 -15.61 -3.78 -9.11
CA LYS A 175 -16.12 -5.16 -9.09
C LYS A 175 -16.24 -5.69 -7.66
N ALA A 176 -15.26 -5.42 -6.80
CA ALA A 176 -15.35 -5.75 -5.37
C ALA A 176 -16.56 -5.07 -4.70
N ALA A 177 -16.80 -3.79 -4.99
CA ALA A 177 -17.98 -3.09 -4.47
C ALA A 177 -19.31 -3.67 -4.99
N GLN A 178 -19.36 -4.14 -6.24
CA GLN A 178 -20.53 -4.84 -6.79
C GLN A 178 -20.79 -6.18 -6.09
N MET A 179 -19.73 -6.90 -5.66
CA MET A 179 -19.90 -8.10 -4.80
C MET A 179 -20.57 -7.74 -3.47
N LEU A 180 -20.46 -6.49 -3.02
CA LEU A 180 -21.13 -5.99 -1.82
C LEU A 180 -22.52 -5.38 -2.10
N GLY A 181 -22.99 -5.44 -3.34
CA GLY A 181 -24.28 -4.88 -3.75
C GLY A 181 -24.28 -3.37 -3.97
N VAL A 182 -23.10 -2.73 -3.93
CA VAL A 182 -22.98 -1.28 -4.12
C VAL A 182 -23.03 -0.95 -5.61
N LYS A 183 -24.08 -0.22 -6.02
CA LYS A 183 -24.25 0.31 -7.39
C LYS A 183 -23.59 1.68 -7.51
N ASP A 184 -23.20 2.04 -8.72
CA ASP A 184 -22.59 3.34 -9.05
C ASP A 184 -21.41 3.74 -8.15
N PHE A 185 -20.71 2.75 -7.60
CA PHE A 185 -19.69 2.89 -6.56
C PHE A 185 -18.67 4.00 -6.83
N LEU A 186 -18.06 4.03 -8.01
CA LEU A 186 -17.04 5.04 -8.33
C LEU A 186 -17.62 6.46 -8.40
N SER A 187 -18.90 6.61 -8.79
CA SER A 187 -19.58 7.90 -8.80
C SER A 187 -19.84 8.38 -7.37
N GLU A 188 -20.26 7.49 -6.48
CA GLU A 188 -20.50 7.83 -5.07
C GLU A 188 -19.20 8.14 -4.32
N VAL A 189 -18.14 7.36 -4.57
CA VAL A 189 -16.80 7.67 -4.06
C VAL A 189 -16.36 9.05 -4.54
N ALA A 190 -16.48 9.34 -5.84
CA ALA A 190 -16.07 10.62 -6.41
C ALA A 190 -16.77 11.82 -5.75
N LYS A 191 -18.09 11.74 -5.50
CA LYS A 191 -18.85 12.77 -4.80
C LYS A 191 -18.38 13.02 -3.36
N GLN A 192 -18.05 11.95 -2.65
CA GLN A 192 -17.68 12.00 -1.23
C GLN A 192 -16.19 12.24 -0.96
N MET A 193 -15.33 12.10 -1.98
CA MET A 193 -13.92 12.41 -1.86
C MET A 193 -13.69 13.92 -1.65
N PRO A 194 -12.62 14.32 -0.93
CA PRO A 194 -12.27 15.72 -0.78
C PRO A 194 -12.14 16.45 -2.12
N GLY A 195 -12.78 17.61 -2.24
CA GLY A 195 -12.84 18.39 -3.48
C GLY A 195 -13.83 17.87 -4.53
N SER A 196 -14.56 16.79 -4.21
CA SER A 196 -15.60 16.17 -5.05
C SER A 196 -15.19 16.05 -6.52
N PRO A 197 -14.05 15.38 -6.82
CA PRO A 197 -13.60 15.20 -8.19
C PRO A 197 -14.66 14.46 -9.01
N ASP A 198 -14.61 14.59 -10.34
CA ASP A 198 -15.41 13.73 -11.20
C ASP A 198 -14.91 12.27 -11.14
N LYS A 199 -15.78 11.33 -11.52
CA LYS A 199 -15.46 9.89 -11.57
C LYS A 199 -14.24 9.60 -12.47
N GLY A 200 -14.07 10.35 -13.55
CA GLY A 200 -12.94 10.19 -14.48
C GLY A 200 -11.60 10.46 -13.80
N LYS A 201 -11.51 11.54 -13.02
CA LYS A 201 -10.33 11.90 -12.23
C LYS A 201 -9.99 10.89 -11.15
N VAL A 202 -10.99 10.28 -10.51
CA VAL A 202 -10.76 9.19 -9.54
C VAL A 202 -10.15 7.97 -10.26
N ILE A 203 -10.70 7.61 -11.41
CA ILE A 203 -10.18 6.51 -12.25
C ILE A 203 -8.75 6.80 -12.72
N GLU A 204 -8.50 8.01 -13.22
CA GLU A 204 -7.20 8.46 -13.70
C GLU A 204 -6.14 8.44 -12.59
N SER A 205 -6.48 8.96 -11.42
CA SER A 205 -5.57 9.03 -10.27
C SER A 205 -5.19 7.63 -9.79
N LEU A 206 -6.17 6.73 -9.61
CA LEU A 206 -5.89 5.35 -9.19
C LEU A 206 -5.09 4.59 -10.26
N ASN A 207 -5.43 4.75 -11.54
CA ASN A 207 -4.64 4.15 -12.63
C ASN A 207 -3.20 4.65 -12.64
N THR A 208 -2.98 5.95 -12.46
CA THR A 208 -1.63 6.55 -12.38
C THR A 208 -0.81 5.88 -11.28
N ILE A 209 -1.36 5.76 -10.07
CA ILE A 209 -0.68 5.18 -8.90
C ILE A 209 -0.39 3.68 -9.12
N VAL A 210 -1.36 2.92 -9.61
CA VAL A 210 -1.21 1.48 -9.87
C VAL A 210 -0.20 1.23 -11.00
N ASN A 211 -0.24 2.03 -12.07
CA ASN A 211 0.72 1.95 -13.16
C ASN A 211 2.13 2.27 -12.68
N ARG A 212 2.30 3.27 -11.81
CA ARG A 212 3.58 3.56 -11.18
C ARG A 212 4.09 2.37 -10.36
N ARG A 213 3.24 1.78 -9.51
CA ARG A 213 3.61 0.57 -8.75
C ARG A 213 4.05 -0.55 -9.69
N ASN A 214 3.38 -0.74 -10.81
CA ASN A 214 3.75 -1.78 -11.78
C ASN A 214 5.10 -1.48 -12.45
N GLN A 215 5.40 -0.21 -12.78
CA GLN A 215 6.73 0.17 -13.26
C GLN A 215 7.81 -0.15 -12.23
N ILE A 216 7.56 0.12 -10.95
CA ILE A 216 8.50 -0.17 -9.86
C ILE A 216 8.74 -1.67 -9.73
N VAL A 217 7.66 -2.45 -9.56
CA VAL A 217 7.76 -3.88 -9.22
C VAL A 217 8.13 -4.76 -10.41
N HIS A 218 7.57 -4.50 -11.59
CA HIS A 218 7.76 -5.38 -12.75
C HIS A 218 8.87 -4.94 -13.69
N GLU A 219 9.20 -3.64 -13.72
CA GLU A 219 10.24 -3.11 -14.60
C GLU A 219 11.50 -2.65 -13.84
N ALA A 220 11.61 -2.98 -12.54
CA ALA A 220 12.64 -2.48 -11.63
C ALA A 220 12.78 -0.94 -11.69
N ASP A 221 11.67 -0.27 -12.01
CA ASP A 221 11.57 1.14 -12.31
C ASP A 221 12.51 1.71 -13.39
N MET A 222 13.06 0.86 -14.27
CA MET A 222 14.04 1.28 -15.26
C MET A 222 13.42 2.03 -16.44
N VAL A 223 14.04 3.15 -16.86
CA VAL A 223 13.64 3.87 -18.08
C VAL A 223 13.96 3.01 -19.29
N ARG A 224 12.93 2.63 -20.06
CA ARG A 224 13.08 1.85 -21.29
C ARG A 224 13.76 2.70 -22.37
N LYS A 225 14.98 2.34 -22.75
CA LYS A 225 15.72 2.95 -23.87
C LYS A 225 16.34 1.84 -24.72
N THR A 226 16.11 1.88 -26.04
CA THR A 226 16.59 0.88 -27.02
C THR A 226 18.11 0.92 -27.22
N ARG A 227 18.77 2.05 -26.93
CA ARG A 227 20.24 2.19 -26.93
C ARG A 227 20.66 3.08 -25.76
N ALA A 228 20.85 2.51 -24.57
CA ALA A 228 21.39 3.24 -23.43
C ALA A 228 22.74 2.68 -23.00
N LYS A 229 23.74 3.56 -22.86
CA LYS A 229 25.05 3.25 -22.27
C LYS A 229 25.00 3.17 -20.74
N LYS A 230 23.90 3.64 -20.10
CA LYS A 230 23.75 3.69 -18.63
C LYS A 230 22.31 3.37 -18.23
N ILE A 231 22.15 2.54 -17.20
CA ILE A 231 20.87 2.22 -16.57
C ILE A 231 20.43 3.45 -15.75
N THR A 232 19.21 3.92 -15.99
CA THR A 232 18.60 5.03 -15.24
C THR A 232 17.21 4.62 -14.77
N LEU A 233 16.87 4.93 -13.53
CA LEU A 233 15.54 4.74 -12.97
C LEU A 233 14.64 5.92 -13.34
N ARG A 234 13.32 5.69 -13.35
CA ARG A 234 12.35 6.78 -13.44
C ARG A 234 12.41 7.62 -12.17
N GLU A 235 12.37 8.93 -12.33
CA GLU A 235 12.38 9.87 -11.20
C GLU A 235 11.13 9.69 -10.32
N ILE A 236 11.28 9.93 -9.03
CA ILE A 236 10.15 10.00 -8.10
C ILE A 236 10.42 11.08 -7.06
N ALA A 237 9.69 12.18 -7.15
CA ALA A 237 9.77 13.23 -6.15
C ALA A 237 9.11 12.78 -4.83
N ARG A 238 9.69 13.25 -3.72
CA ARG A 238 9.15 13.03 -2.35
C ARG A 238 7.74 13.62 -2.18
N SER A 239 7.44 14.75 -2.81
CA SER A 239 6.10 15.34 -2.80
C SER A 239 5.10 14.43 -3.52
N THR A 240 5.42 13.99 -4.74
CA THR A 240 4.57 13.11 -5.54
C THR A 240 4.28 11.79 -4.84
N ALA A 241 5.30 11.15 -4.23
CA ALA A 241 5.09 9.93 -3.47
C ALA A 241 4.11 10.13 -2.29
N GLN A 242 4.25 11.24 -1.56
CA GLN A 242 3.36 11.59 -0.45
C GLN A 242 1.94 11.91 -0.92
N GLU A 243 1.80 12.66 -2.01
CA GLU A 243 0.51 13.00 -2.61
C GLU A 243 -0.26 11.73 -2.98
N TRP A 244 0.41 10.77 -3.62
CA TRP A 244 -0.21 9.47 -3.93
C TRP A 244 -0.59 8.69 -2.67
N CYS A 245 0.27 8.66 -1.65
CA CYS A 245 -0.04 7.98 -0.38
C CYS A 245 -1.24 8.62 0.32
N ASN A 246 -1.29 9.95 0.38
CA ASN A 246 -2.39 10.71 0.99
C ASN A 246 -3.69 10.53 0.20
N TRP A 247 -3.61 10.59 -1.14
CA TRP A 247 -4.75 10.36 -2.00
C TRP A 247 -5.34 8.97 -1.81
N SER A 248 -4.50 7.93 -1.70
CA SER A 248 -4.96 6.57 -1.40
C SER A 248 -5.61 6.43 -0.02
N ARG A 249 -5.17 7.19 1.00
CA ARG A 249 -5.89 7.25 2.29
C ARG A 249 -7.28 7.84 2.12
N SER A 250 -7.38 9.00 1.47
CA SER A 250 -8.65 9.65 1.20
C SER A 250 -9.60 8.74 0.41
N LEU A 251 -9.06 7.99 -0.56
CA LEU A 251 -9.82 6.98 -1.29
C LEU A 251 -10.38 5.93 -0.33
N VAL A 252 -9.53 5.27 0.48
CA VAL A 252 -9.97 4.20 1.39
C VAL A 252 -10.98 4.70 2.42
N GLU A 253 -10.76 5.87 3.03
CA GLU A 253 -11.72 6.50 3.95
C GLU A 253 -13.08 6.77 3.30
N THR A 254 -13.07 7.13 2.01
CA THR A 254 -14.31 7.36 1.27
C THR A 254 -15.00 6.03 0.92
N ILE A 255 -14.23 5.00 0.53
CA ILE A 255 -14.77 3.67 0.27
C ILE A 255 -15.46 3.11 1.52
N ASP A 256 -14.82 3.23 2.69
CA ASP A 256 -15.34 2.77 3.98
C ASP A 256 -16.72 3.39 4.25
N LYS A 257 -16.85 4.73 4.10
CA LYS A 257 -18.12 5.46 4.24
C LYS A 257 -19.18 5.01 3.25
N VAL A 258 -18.85 4.91 1.95
CA VAL A 258 -19.79 4.53 0.89
C VAL A 258 -20.32 3.11 1.11
N VAL A 259 -19.44 2.17 1.48
CA VAL A 259 -19.80 0.77 1.67
C VAL A 259 -20.59 0.59 2.96
N ASP A 260 -20.19 1.20 4.08
CA ASP A 260 -20.94 1.11 5.35
C ASP A 260 -22.37 1.64 5.21
N VAL A 261 -22.55 2.80 4.56
CA VAL A 261 -23.88 3.36 4.28
C VAL A 261 -24.70 2.41 3.41
N SER A 262 -24.11 1.89 2.33
CA SER A 262 -24.83 1.05 1.37
C SER A 262 -25.23 -0.30 1.96
N VAL A 263 -24.33 -0.96 2.68
CA VAL A 263 -24.59 -2.26 3.30
C VAL A 263 -25.62 -2.14 4.43
N THR A 264 -25.61 -1.01 5.18
CA THR A 264 -26.56 -0.75 6.27
C THR A 264 -27.94 -0.33 5.77
N THR A 265 -28.04 0.42 4.67
CA THR A 265 -29.32 0.88 4.11
C THR A 265 -30.06 -0.22 3.34
N THR A 266 -29.39 -1.35 3.08
CA THR A 266 -30.04 -2.55 2.50
C THR A 266 -30.63 -3.48 3.58
N HIS A 267 -30.93 -2.93 4.77
CA HIS A 267 -31.69 -3.54 5.86
C HIS A 267 -33.12 -3.03 5.86
#